data_AF-A0A9P3PQI6-F1
#
_entry.id   AF-A0A9P3PQI6-F1
#
_cell.length_a   1.000
_cell.length_b   1.000
_cell.length_c   1.000
_cell.angle_alpha   90.00
_cell.angle_beta   90.00
_cell.angle_gamma   90.00
#
_symmetry.space_group_name_H-M   'P 1'
#
loop_
_entity.id
_entity.type
_entity.pdbx_description
1 polymer ?
#
loop_
_entity_poly.entity_id
_entity_poly.type
_entity_poly.pdbx_seq_one_letter_code
_entity_poly.pdbx_strand_id
1 'polypeptide(L)'
;MTPPPNQCILCEGHRDRRCWHAHARDIKLIIAMHDRYALGCWQEDAYYVRKYGLPQSEDHCATVPDSSTFYTTPQAMADFDNRLRHILNFHSPTFNVPWSQLSDAIFAFEIENEAMGLMSQVAPNWWCDRANVIRSVLGNSGIQISTGGGINIATSSQPQFFSCANIQIIALHDYNVTPSYVAPGIDALKGIAHSSGKRLLYEEFGTKGANKQSDLLAVTTTLISTGVPWMYWEVTKPGKGAADFEIWTDEPSWVTLQSQSLKTRQHVGELGWPEIAGNACKSIMGGNENEATFSLFGKYCGVPGSASWGSFNFDDLPYPT
;
A
#
# COMPACT_ATOMS: atom_id res chain seq x y z
N MET A 1 -29.24 14.95 8.88
CA MET A 1 -29.45 14.65 7.45
C MET A 1 -28.75 13.34 7.19
N THR A 2 -29.50 12.27 6.92
CA THR A 2 -28.96 11.00 6.46
C THR A 2 -28.45 11.18 5.02
N PRO A 3 -27.28 10.64 4.67
CA PRO A 3 -26.78 10.73 3.30
C PRO A 3 -27.60 9.80 2.38
N PRO A 4 -27.70 10.11 1.09
CA PRO A 4 -28.42 9.25 0.15
C PRO A 4 -27.71 7.89 0.04
N PRO A 5 -28.43 6.75 0.06
CA PRO A 5 -27.87 5.39 0.13
C PRO A 5 -27.01 4.95 -1.07
N ASN A 6 -26.79 5.82 -2.06
CA ASN A 6 -26.21 5.47 -3.36
C ASN A 6 -24.77 5.96 -3.55
N GLN A 7 -24.19 6.72 -2.61
CA GLN A 7 -22.83 7.27 -2.77
C GLN A 7 -21.72 6.25 -2.44
N CYS A 8 -21.86 5.46 -1.35
CA CYS A 8 -20.88 4.43 -1.00
C CYS A 8 -20.74 3.34 -2.08
N ILE A 9 -21.88 2.92 -2.65
CA ILE A 9 -21.93 1.85 -3.67
C ILE A 9 -21.15 2.25 -4.95
N LEU A 10 -21.15 3.53 -5.31
CA LEU A 10 -20.47 4.01 -6.53
C LEU A 10 -18.94 3.95 -6.38
N CYS A 11 -18.40 4.42 -5.25
CA CYS A 11 -16.96 4.38 -5.02
C CYS A 11 -16.44 2.95 -4.88
N GLU A 12 -17.16 2.09 -4.15
CA GLU A 12 -16.81 0.66 -4.06
C GLU A 12 -16.94 -0.04 -5.41
N GLY A 13 -17.94 0.30 -6.22
CA GLY A 13 -18.07 -0.19 -7.60
C GLY A 13 -16.89 0.17 -8.50
N HIS A 14 -16.34 1.39 -8.38
CA HIS A 14 -15.13 1.77 -9.12
C HIS A 14 -13.91 0.96 -8.67
N ARG A 15 -13.73 0.76 -7.36
CA ARG A 15 -12.65 -0.07 -6.84
C ARG A 15 -12.80 -1.54 -7.23
N ASP A 16 -14.03 -2.06 -7.18
CA ASP A 16 -14.37 -3.43 -7.56
C ASP A 16 -14.02 -3.69 -9.01
N ARG A 17 -14.31 -2.71 -9.87
CA ARG A 17 -13.91 -2.75 -11.28
C ARG A 17 -12.39 -2.73 -11.46
N ARG A 18 -11.65 -1.96 -10.65
CA ARG A 18 -10.16 -1.99 -10.66
C ARG A 18 -9.64 -3.35 -10.22
N CYS A 19 -10.20 -3.92 -9.16
CA CYS A 19 -9.88 -5.28 -8.69
C CYS A 19 -10.14 -6.33 -9.78
N TRP A 20 -11.26 -6.22 -10.50
CA TRP A 20 -11.57 -7.05 -11.65
C TRP A 20 -10.57 -6.90 -12.79
N HIS A 21 -10.20 -5.68 -13.17
CA HIS A 21 -9.21 -5.43 -14.22
C HIS A 21 -7.84 -5.99 -13.87
N ALA A 22 -7.41 -5.87 -12.61
CA ALA A 22 -6.18 -6.45 -12.12
C ALA A 22 -6.25 -7.98 -12.22
N HIS A 23 -7.28 -8.59 -11.63
CA HIS A 23 -7.47 -10.04 -11.67
C HIS A 23 -7.50 -10.61 -13.09
N ALA A 24 -8.20 -9.95 -14.02
CA ALA A 24 -8.26 -10.35 -15.43
C ALA A 24 -6.89 -10.32 -16.15
N ARG A 25 -5.91 -9.63 -15.57
CA ARG A 25 -4.52 -9.52 -16.06
C ARG A 25 -3.54 -10.37 -15.24
N ASP A 26 -4.04 -11.27 -14.39
CA ASP A 26 -3.25 -12.06 -13.44
C ASP A 26 -2.43 -11.17 -12.50
N ILE A 27 -3.06 -10.07 -12.08
CA ILE A 27 -2.50 -9.07 -11.17
C ILE A 27 -3.26 -9.13 -9.85
N LYS A 28 -2.55 -9.16 -8.73
CA LYS A 28 -3.16 -9.06 -7.39
C LYS A 28 -2.97 -7.66 -6.82
N LEU A 29 -3.85 -7.28 -5.89
CA LEU A 29 -3.79 -5.97 -5.24
C LEU A 29 -3.32 -6.06 -3.79
N ILE A 30 -2.47 -5.12 -3.40
CA ILE A 30 -2.37 -4.67 -2.01
C ILE A 30 -3.22 -3.41 -1.86
N ILE A 31 -4.04 -3.39 -0.83
CA ILE A 31 -5.02 -2.32 -0.60
C ILE A 31 -4.79 -1.74 0.79
N ALA A 32 -4.29 -0.52 0.85
CA ALA A 32 -4.27 0.26 2.08
C ALA A 32 -5.70 0.70 2.43
N MET A 33 -6.12 0.45 3.67
CA MET A 33 -7.51 0.68 4.09
C MET A 33 -7.79 2.16 4.39
N HIS A 34 -6.72 2.94 4.53
CA HIS A 34 -6.71 4.37 4.80
C HIS A 34 -5.31 4.94 4.53
N ASP A 35 -5.20 6.27 4.49
CA ASP A 35 -3.96 6.99 4.32
C ASP A 35 -3.72 7.96 5.48
N ARG A 36 -2.56 7.88 6.13
CA ARG A 36 -2.17 8.82 7.20
C ARG A 36 -2.32 10.28 6.75
N TYR A 37 -2.04 10.56 5.48
CA TYR A 37 -2.04 11.89 4.93
C TYR A 37 -3.44 12.42 4.60
N ALA A 38 -4.47 11.57 4.68
CA ALA A 38 -5.87 12.00 4.68
C ALA A 38 -6.32 12.61 6.03
N LEU A 39 -5.53 12.48 7.10
CA LEU A 39 -5.83 13.06 8.41
C LEU A 39 -5.42 14.54 8.51
N GLY A 40 -5.73 15.34 7.48
CA GLY A 40 -5.55 16.79 7.45
C GLY A 40 -4.23 17.27 6.84
N CYS A 41 -3.60 16.49 5.96
CA CYS A 41 -2.30 16.81 5.37
C CYS A 41 -2.43 17.14 3.87
N TRP A 42 -1.99 16.24 2.97
CA TRP A 42 -2.14 16.38 1.52
C TRP A 42 -3.54 16.04 1.03
N GLN A 43 -4.33 15.38 1.87
CA GLN A 43 -5.71 14.99 1.65
C GLN A 43 -6.53 15.22 2.93
N GLU A 44 -7.85 15.18 2.80
CA GLU A 44 -8.78 15.38 3.91
C GLU A 44 -9.89 14.32 3.88
N ASP A 45 -9.74 13.24 4.67
CA ASP A 45 -10.89 12.42 5.09
C ASP A 45 -11.75 13.30 6.02
N ALA A 46 -12.69 14.00 5.39
CA ALA A 46 -13.51 15.02 6.02
C ALA A 46 -14.29 14.47 7.22
N TYR A 47 -14.52 13.17 7.31
CA TYR A 47 -15.20 12.58 8.45
C TYR A 47 -14.33 12.55 9.68
N TYR A 48 -13.13 11.95 9.62
CA TYR A 48 -12.27 11.89 10.79
C TYR A 48 -11.83 13.29 11.20
N VAL A 49 -11.48 14.11 10.22
CA VAL A 49 -11.00 15.46 10.46
C VAL A 49 -12.07 16.30 11.15
N ARG A 50 -13.33 16.30 10.66
CA ARG A 50 -14.41 17.08 11.28
C ARG A 50 -14.95 16.45 12.56
N LYS A 51 -15.14 15.14 12.62
CA LYS A 51 -15.74 14.45 13.78
C LYS A 51 -14.85 14.54 15.02
N TYR A 52 -13.53 14.44 14.84
CA TYR A 52 -12.56 14.45 15.94
C TYR A 52 -11.80 15.78 16.06
N GLY A 53 -12.12 16.77 15.23
CA GLY A 53 -11.47 18.08 15.25
C GLY A 53 -9.96 17.98 15.04
N LEU A 54 -9.53 17.14 14.09
CA LEU A 54 -8.10 16.96 13.80
C LEU A 54 -7.54 18.25 13.19
N PRO A 55 -6.31 18.66 13.57
CA PRO A 55 -5.67 19.81 12.95
C PRO A 55 -5.43 19.52 11.47
N GLN A 56 -5.52 20.57 10.65
CA GLN A 56 -5.20 20.52 9.23
C GLN A 56 -3.94 21.35 8.98
N SER A 57 -3.09 20.91 8.06
CA SER A 57 -1.98 21.68 7.55
C SER A 57 -2.47 22.67 6.49
N GLU A 58 -2.10 23.94 6.64
CA GLU A 58 -2.34 24.98 5.63
C GLU A 58 -1.24 24.99 4.54
N ASP A 59 -0.17 24.24 4.76
CA ASP A 59 1.09 24.31 4.00
C ASP A 59 1.50 22.98 3.35
N HIS A 60 0.52 22.13 3.03
CA HIS A 60 0.73 20.82 2.40
C HIS A 60 1.78 20.00 3.15
N CYS A 61 1.62 19.87 4.46
CA CYS A 61 2.51 19.16 5.37
C CYS A 61 3.95 19.64 5.45
N ALA A 62 4.25 20.88 5.06
CA ALA A 62 5.47 21.50 5.54
C ALA A 62 5.45 21.61 7.08
N THR A 63 4.27 21.81 7.66
CA THR A 63 3.97 21.61 9.09
C THR A 63 3.05 20.40 9.24
N VAL A 64 3.55 19.36 9.90
CA VAL A 64 2.82 18.10 10.05
C VAL A 64 1.70 18.28 11.07
N PRO A 65 0.42 18.04 10.71
CA PRO A 65 -0.68 18.11 11.65
C PRO A 65 -0.61 16.96 12.65
N ASP A 66 -0.83 17.26 13.94
CA ASP A 66 -0.93 16.26 14.99
C ASP A 66 -2.29 15.53 14.94
N SER A 67 -2.32 14.41 14.24
CA SER A 67 -3.48 13.52 14.15
C SER A 67 -3.54 12.47 15.28
N SER A 68 -2.82 12.63 16.39
CA SER A 68 -2.75 11.64 17.49
C SER A 68 -4.13 11.23 18.04
N THR A 69 -5.11 12.13 18.02
CA THR A 69 -6.49 11.87 18.46
C THR A 69 -7.13 10.72 17.70
N PHE A 70 -6.86 10.57 16.39
CA PHE A 70 -7.36 9.46 15.57
C PHE A 70 -6.88 8.10 16.10
N TYR A 71 -5.61 8.04 16.53
CA TYR A 71 -4.97 6.81 16.97
C TYR A 71 -5.24 6.43 18.43
N THR A 72 -5.58 7.41 19.27
CA THR A 72 -5.65 7.23 20.73
C THR A 72 -7.07 7.27 21.28
N THR A 73 -8.02 7.88 20.55
CA THR A 73 -9.40 8.00 21.02
C THR A 73 -10.17 6.70 20.77
N PRO A 74 -10.78 6.07 21.80
CA PRO A 74 -11.54 4.83 21.63
C PRO A 74 -12.62 4.89 20.57
N GLN A 75 -13.32 6.03 20.47
CA GLN A 75 -14.36 6.23 19.46
C GLN A 75 -13.78 6.33 18.05
N ALA A 76 -12.63 6.97 17.86
CA ALA A 76 -11.97 7.05 16.54
C ALA A 76 -11.49 5.66 16.09
N MET A 77 -10.90 4.89 17.00
CA MET A 77 -10.52 3.51 16.73
C MET A 77 -11.73 2.63 16.40
N ALA A 78 -12.85 2.78 17.13
CA ALA A 78 -14.07 2.01 16.87
C ALA A 78 -14.70 2.35 15.50
N ASP A 79 -14.67 3.63 15.10
CA ASP A 79 -15.12 4.04 13.78
C ASP A 79 -14.23 3.49 12.67
N PHE A 80 -12.91 3.51 12.89
CA PHE A 80 -11.96 2.89 11.97
C PHE A 80 -12.22 1.39 11.83
N ASP A 81 -12.50 0.70 12.93
CA ASP A 81 -12.86 -0.73 12.91
C ASP A 81 -14.12 -1.01 12.12
N ASN A 82 -15.12 -0.14 12.25
CA ASN A 82 -16.34 -0.23 11.47
C ASN A 82 -16.06 -0.03 9.98
N ARG A 83 -15.17 0.91 9.62
CA ARG A 83 -14.70 1.09 8.23
C ARG A 83 -13.99 -0.17 7.71
N LEU A 84 -13.07 -0.74 8.49
CA LEU A 84 -12.38 -1.98 8.13
C LEU A 84 -13.38 -3.11 7.86
N ARG A 85 -14.34 -3.32 8.78
CA ARG A 85 -15.39 -4.33 8.62
C ARG A 85 -16.28 -4.06 7.41
N HIS A 86 -16.62 -2.80 7.14
CA HIS A 86 -17.44 -2.41 6.00
C HIS A 86 -16.76 -2.79 4.68
N ILE A 87 -15.52 -2.32 4.47
CA ILE A 87 -14.75 -2.60 3.24
C ILE A 87 -14.55 -4.11 3.05
N LEU A 88 -14.17 -4.84 4.11
CA LEU A 88 -13.92 -6.28 4.03
C LEU A 88 -15.19 -7.10 3.75
N ASN A 89 -16.36 -6.63 4.19
CA ASN A 89 -17.65 -7.28 3.92
C ASN A 89 -18.36 -6.73 2.69
N PHE A 90 -17.76 -5.78 1.96
CA PHE A 90 -18.32 -5.30 0.71
C PHE A 90 -18.48 -6.48 -0.25
N HIS A 91 -19.73 -6.75 -0.63
CA HIS A 91 -20.07 -7.84 -1.55
C HIS A 91 -19.85 -7.37 -2.97
N SER A 92 -18.79 -7.87 -3.59
CA SER A 92 -18.42 -7.52 -4.96
C SER A 92 -19.54 -7.89 -5.94
N PRO A 93 -20.11 -6.93 -6.69
CA PRO A 93 -21.02 -7.25 -7.78
C PRO A 93 -20.32 -7.99 -8.93
N THR A 94 -19.01 -7.77 -9.11
CA THR A 94 -18.26 -8.37 -10.23
C THR A 94 -17.80 -9.79 -9.94
N PHE A 95 -17.46 -10.11 -8.68
CA PHE A 95 -16.98 -11.43 -8.26
C PHE A 95 -18.02 -12.25 -7.49
N ASN A 96 -19.14 -11.63 -7.10
CA ASN A 96 -20.23 -12.24 -6.34
C ASN A 96 -19.80 -12.89 -5.01
N VAL A 97 -18.75 -12.35 -4.39
CA VAL A 97 -18.25 -12.72 -3.05
C VAL A 97 -17.87 -11.46 -2.29
N PRO A 98 -17.87 -11.48 -0.94
CA PRO A 98 -17.29 -10.39 -0.18
C PRO A 98 -15.78 -10.31 -0.45
N TRP A 99 -15.24 -9.10 -0.40
CA TRP A 99 -13.81 -8.85 -0.59
C TRP A 99 -12.92 -9.65 0.37
N SER A 100 -13.40 -9.93 1.59
CA SER A 100 -12.73 -10.81 2.56
C SER A 100 -12.45 -12.23 2.05
N GLN A 101 -13.19 -12.70 1.05
CA GLN A 101 -13.05 -14.03 0.43
C GLN A 101 -12.36 -13.97 -0.94
N LEU A 102 -11.96 -12.78 -1.41
CA LEU A 102 -11.44 -12.58 -2.77
C LEU A 102 -9.92 -12.76 -2.85
N SER A 103 -9.39 -13.88 -2.33
CA SER A 103 -7.95 -14.16 -2.30
C SER A 103 -7.32 -14.31 -3.69
N ASP A 104 -8.12 -14.52 -4.74
CA ASP A 104 -7.64 -14.63 -6.12
C ASP A 104 -7.29 -13.28 -6.75
N ALA A 105 -7.87 -12.18 -6.24
CA ALA A 105 -7.59 -10.83 -6.74
C ALA A 105 -6.88 -9.95 -5.71
N ILE A 106 -7.05 -10.22 -4.41
CA ILE A 106 -6.46 -9.43 -3.34
C ILE A 106 -5.34 -10.24 -2.70
N PHE A 107 -4.15 -9.66 -2.68
CA PHE A 107 -2.97 -10.24 -2.05
C PHE A 107 -2.91 -9.91 -0.56
N ALA A 108 -3.05 -8.63 -0.22
CA ALA A 108 -3.05 -8.17 1.16
C ALA A 108 -3.97 -6.97 1.37
N PHE A 109 -4.44 -6.83 2.61
CA PHE A 109 -4.96 -5.56 3.13
C PHE A 109 -3.92 -4.95 4.05
N GLU A 110 -3.71 -3.65 3.93
CA GLU A 110 -2.83 -2.90 4.81
C GLU A 110 -3.63 -2.06 5.76
N ILE A 111 -3.17 -2.00 7.01
CA ILE A 111 -3.91 -1.32 8.06
C ILE A 111 -4.11 0.16 7.71
N GLU A 112 -3.04 0.86 7.33
CA GLU A 112 -3.05 2.25 6.88
C GLU A 112 -1.69 2.57 6.24
N ASN A 113 -1.70 3.31 5.13
CA ASN A 113 -0.50 3.84 4.49
C ASN A 113 0.23 4.81 5.44
N GLU A 114 1.49 4.50 5.75
CA GLU A 114 2.39 5.29 6.58
C GLU A 114 1.78 5.79 7.89
N ALA A 115 1.06 4.91 8.59
CA ALA A 115 0.42 5.23 9.86
C ALA A 115 1.37 5.94 10.83
N MET A 116 0.89 7.04 11.43
CA MET A 116 1.70 7.94 12.28
C MET A 116 2.96 8.51 11.59
N GLY A 117 2.96 8.61 10.26
CA GLY A 117 4.02 9.25 9.49
C GLY A 117 4.25 10.70 9.91
N LEU A 118 5.53 11.08 9.97
CA LEU A 118 6.03 12.40 10.36
C LEU A 118 5.58 12.90 11.77
N MET A 119 5.06 12.02 12.62
CA MET A 119 4.72 12.32 14.01
C MET A 119 5.37 11.32 14.98
N SER A 120 5.33 11.65 16.27
CA SER A 120 5.70 10.70 17.32
C SER A 120 4.72 9.53 17.34
N GLN A 121 5.22 8.31 17.53
CA GLN A 121 4.35 7.16 17.76
C GLN A 121 3.63 7.30 19.10
N VAL A 122 2.30 7.41 19.06
CA VAL A 122 1.45 7.60 20.25
C VAL A 122 0.68 6.35 20.66
N ALA A 123 0.52 5.38 19.75
CA ALA A 123 -0.24 4.15 20.00
C ALA A 123 0.43 2.92 19.37
N PRO A 124 1.52 2.39 19.95
CA PRO A 124 2.30 1.30 19.34
C PRO A 124 1.47 0.03 19.04
N ASN A 125 0.47 -0.29 19.87
CA ASN A 125 -0.39 -1.48 19.68
C ASN A 125 -1.49 -1.28 18.63
N TRP A 126 -1.69 -0.05 18.14
CA TRP A 126 -2.81 0.28 17.25
C TRP A 126 -2.83 -0.62 16.00
N TRP A 127 -1.69 -0.83 15.35
CA TRP A 127 -1.57 -1.76 14.22
C TRP A 127 -2.06 -3.18 14.56
N CYS A 128 -1.65 -3.72 15.71
CA CYS A 128 -2.04 -5.07 16.10
C CYS A 128 -3.52 -5.20 16.39
N ASP A 129 -4.10 -4.20 17.05
CA ASP A 129 -5.53 -4.20 17.34
C ASP A 129 -6.33 -4.17 16.02
N ARG A 130 -5.90 -3.35 15.04
CA ARG A 130 -6.54 -3.29 13.73
C ARG A 130 -6.31 -4.54 12.90
N ALA A 131 -5.12 -5.14 12.96
CA ALA A 131 -4.84 -6.45 12.36
C ALA A 131 -5.77 -7.55 12.92
N ASN A 132 -6.07 -7.52 14.23
CA ASN A 132 -7.02 -8.44 14.85
C ASN A 132 -8.43 -8.25 14.29
N VAL A 133 -8.86 -7.01 14.06
CA VAL A 133 -10.16 -6.72 13.43
C VAL A 133 -10.20 -7.22 11.99
N ILE A 134 -9.18 -6.92 11.18
CA ILE A 134 -9.09 -7.42 9.80
C ILE A 134 -9.14 -8.96 9.80
N ARG A 135 -8.30 -9.62 10.61
CA ARG A 135 -8.28 -11.09 10.70
C ARG A 135 -9.62 -11.67 11.14
N SER A 136 -10.34 -11.01 12.06
CA SER A 136 -11.66 -11.47 12.52
C SER A 136 -12.70 -11.56 11.39
N VAL A 137 -12.55 -10.73 10.33
CA VAL A 137 -13.43 -10.76 9.16
C VAL A 137 -12.88 -11.69 8.08
N LEU A 138 -11.56 -11.70 7.85
CA LEU A 138 -10.93 -12.59 6.88
C LEU A 138 -11.07 -14.08 7.24
N GLY A 139 -11.11 -14.41 8.53
CA GLY A 139 -11.07 -15.79 9.00
C GLY A 139 -9.85 -16.53 8.44
N ASN A 140 -10.09 -17.66 7.78
CA ASN A 140 -9.07 -18.51 7.17
C ASN A 140 -8.74 -18.15 5.72
N SER A 141 -9.18 -16.97 5.23
CA SER A 141 -8.83 -16.48 3.90
C SER A 141 -7.31 -16.42 3.73
N GLY A 142 -6.84 -16.75 2.52
CA GLY A 142 -5.42 -16.67 2.13
C GLY A 142 -4.91 -15.24 1.94
N ILE A 143 -5.77 -14.23 2.11
CA ILE A 143 -5.38 -12.81 2.06
C ILE A 143 -4.48 -12.48 3.24
N GLN A 144 -3.36 -11.82 2.94
CA GLN A 144 -2.37 -11.40 3.93
C GLN A 144 -2.78 -10.08 4.60
N ILE A 145 -2.17 -9.78 5.74
CA ILE A 145 -2.28 -8.47 6.39
C ILE A 145 -0.89 -7.84 6.44
N SER A 146 -0.79 -6.61 5.94
CA SER A 146 0.44 -5.81 5.89
C SER A 146 0.35 -4.59 6.81
N THR A 147 1.51 -4.04 7.17
CA THR A 147 1.61 -2.85 8.01
C THR A 147 1.19 -1.56 7.29
N GLY A 148 1.40 -1.46 5.97
CA GLY A 148 1.24 -0.21 5.20
C GLY A 148 2.45 0.72 5.28
N GLY A 149 3.59 0.21 5.75
CA GLY A 149 4.84 0.95 5.81
C GLY A 149 4.85 2.12 6.80
N GLY A 150 5.90 2.92 6.69
CA GLY A 150 6.15 4.17 7.40
C GLY A 150 7.21 4.94 6.63
N ILE A 151 7.35 6.24 6.88
CA ILE A 151 8.14 7.18 6.05
C ILE A 151 9.62 6.83 5.75
N ASN A 152 10.17 5.81 6.40
CA ASN A 152 11.51 5.27 6.20
C ASN A 152 11.62 3.86 6.80
N ILE A 153 12.74 3.17 6.56
CA ILE A 153 12.97 1.81 7.08
C ILE A 153 12.77 1.74 8.59
N ALA A 154 13.25 2.73 9.35
CA ALA A 154 13.19 2.72 10.81
C ALA A 154 11.75 2.81 11.34
N THR A 155 10.92 3.68 10.75
CA THR A 155 9.50 3.82 11.11
C THR A 155 8.65 2.67 10.55
N SER A 156 9.07 2.06 9.45
CA SER A 156 8.45 0.85 8.88
C SER A 156 8.72 -0.42 9.69
N SER A 157 9.80 -0.46 10.48
CA SER A 157 10.28 -1.68 11.13
C SER A 157 10.12 -1.68 12.65
N GLN A 158 8.97 -1.20 13.16
CA GLN A 158 8.76 -1.12 14.61
C GLN A 158 8.75 -2.52 15.25
N PRO A 159 9.40 -2.72 16.43
CA PRO A 159 9.55 -4.04 17.04
C PRO A 159 8.23 -4.81 17.25
N GLN A 160 7.15 -4.11 17.59
CA GLN A 160 5.84 -4.70 17.81
C GLN A 160 5.23 -5.34 16.55
N PHE A 161 5.62 -4.92 15.35
CA PHE A 161 5.08 -5.51 14.12
C PHE A 161 5.52 -6.98 13.98
N PHE A 162 6.72 -7.29 14.48
CA PHE A 162 7.28 -8.64 14.45
C PHE A 162 6.62 -9.58 15.47
N SER A 163 6.13 -9.07 16.61
CA SER A 163 5.40 -9.89 17.59
C SER A 163 3.91 -10.04 17.30
N CYS A 164 3.39 -9.25 16.36
CA CYS A 164 1.97 -9.19 16.05
C CYS A 164 1.48 -10.43 15.29
N ALA A 165 0.70 -11.32 15.92
CA ALA A 165 0.29 -12.59 15.31
C ALA A 165 -0.40 -12.44 13.95
N ASN A 166 -1.26 -11.43 13.82
CA ASN A 166 -2.11 -11.26 12.65
C ASN A 166 -1.51 -10.43 11.53
N ILE A 167 -0.31 -9.87 11.67
CA ILE A 167 0.44 -9.24 10.58
C ILE A 167 1.35 -10.30 9.93
N GLN A 168 1.34 -10.41 8.60
CA GLN A 168 2.20 -11.35 7.86
C GLN A 168 3.30 -10.63 7.09
N ILE A 169 3.02 -9.40 6.62
CA ILE A 169 3.95 -8.60 5.81
C ILE A 169 4.33 -7.35 6.60
N ILE A 170 5.62 -7.08 6.69
CA ILE A 170 6.19 -5.81 7.13
C ILE A 170 6.54 -5.05 5.85
N ALA A 171 5.69 -4.11 5.49
CA ALA A 171 5.97 -3.18 4.41
C ALA A 171 7.02 -2.18 4.86
N LEU A 172 7.97 -1.89 3.98
CA LEU A 172 9.09 -0.97 4.18
C LEU A 172 9.01 0.11 3.11
N HIS A 173 8.93 1.37 3.54
CA HIS A 173 9.10 2.50 2.63
C HIS A 173 10.44 3.17 2.89
N ASP A 174 11.07 3.71 1.84
CA ASP A 174 12.14 4.69 1.99
C ASP A 174 12.45 5.39 0.66
N TYR A 175 12.65 6.70 0.72
CA TYR A 175 13.10 7.49 -0.43
C TYR A 175 14.62 7.71 -0.44
N ASN A 176 15.35 7.20 0.54
CA ASN A 176 16.81 7.03 0.46
C ASN A 176 17.14 5.72 -0.27
N VAL A 177 17.26 5.82 -1.59
CA VAL A 177 17.54 4.68 -2.47
C VAL A 177 19.02 4.29 -2.57
N THR A 178 19.89 4.84 -1.69
CA THR A 178 21.33 4.57 -1.75
C THR A 178 21.63 3.12 -1.36
N PRO A 179 22.33 2.32 -2.19
CA PRO A 179 22.66 0.93 -1.87
C PRO A 179 23.32 0.69 -0.52
N SER A 180 24.24 1.59 -0.12
CA SER A 180 24.95 1.50 1.17
C SER A 180 24.08 1.80 2.38
N TYR A 181 22.88 2.32 2.17
CA TYR A 181 21.86 2.53 3.20
C TYR A 181 20.84 1.39 3.19
N VAL A 182 20.29 1.08 2.01
CA VAL A 182 19.22 0.08 1.85
C VAL A 182 19.67 -1.34 2.21
N ALA A 183 20.85 -1.78 1.75
CA ALA A 183 21.34 -3.13 2.03
C ALA A 183 21.47 -3.44 3.53
N PRO A 184 22.23 -2.65 4.33
CA PRO A 184 22.35 -2.93 5.76
C PRO A 184 21.02 -2.76 6.52
N GLY A 185 20.15 -1.84 6.10
CA GLY A 185 18.81 -1.68 6.69
C GLY A 185 17.96 -2.93 6.53
N ILE A 186 17.94 -3.52 5.34
CA ILE A 186 17.21 -4.77 5.08
C ILE A 186 17.87 -5.96 5.77
N ASP A 187 19.20 -6.07 5.69
CA ASP A 187 19.95 -7.19 6.28
C ASP A 187 19.74 -7.27 7.80
N ALA A 188 19.64 -6.13 8.48
CA ALA A 188 19.34 -6.07 9.91
C ALA A 188 17.95 -6.64 10.26
N LEU A 189 16.98 -6.57 9.33
CA LEU A 189 15.59 -6.98 9.57
C LEU A 189 15.31 -8.42 9.13
N LYS A 190 16.03 -8.96 8.15
CA LYS A 190 15.74 -10.31 7.60
C LYS A 190 15.70 -11.41 8.67
N GLY A 191 16.68 -11.45 9.56
CA GLY A 191 16.74 -12.46 10.63
C GLY A 191 15.58 -12.34 11.63
N ILE A 192 15.16 -11.11 11.92
CA ILE A 192 14.03 -10.82 12.82
C ILE A 192 12.72 -11.22 12.14
N ALA A 193 12.53 -10.84 10.88
CA ALA A 193 11.36 -11.20 10.08
C ALA A 193 11.21 -12.72 9.99
N HIS A 194 12.27 -13.41 9.57
CA HIS A 194 12.27 -14.87 9.43
C HIS A 194 11.96 -15.58 10.75
N SER A 195 12.65 -15.20 11.84
CA SER A 195 12.42 -15.83 13.17
C SER A 195 11.04 -15.55 13.75
N SER A 196 10.40 -14.46 13.32
CA SER A 196 9.05 -14.07 13.73
C SER A 196 7.94 -14.56 12.78
N GLY A 197 8.30 -15.34 11.75
CA GLY A 197 7.35 -15.81 10.74
C GLY A 197 6.75 -14.70 9.88
N LYS A 198 7.46 -13.58 9.73
CA LYS A 198 7.08 -12.41 8.95
C LYS A 198 7.86 -12.36 7.63
N ARG A 199 7.32 -11.59 6.69
CA ARG A 199 7.95 -11.31 5.39
C ARG A 199 8.19 -9.82 5.25
N LEU A 200 9.28 -9.44 4.57
CA LEU A 200 9.60 -8.05 4.27
C LEU A 200 9.19 -7.74 2.82
N LEU A 201 8.51 -6.62 2.61
CA LEU A 201 8.21 -6.09 1.29
C LEU A 201 8.74 -4.65 1.24
N TYR A 202 9.64 -4.35 0.30
CA TYR A 202 10.11 -2.98 0.11
C TYR A 202 9.11 -2.24 -0.80
N GLU A 203 8.03 -1.78 -0.18
CA GLU A 203 6.76 -1.45 -0.82
C GLU A 203 6.72 -0.06 -1.45
N GLU A 204 7.52 0.89 -0.97
CA GLU A 204 7.50 2.23 -1.53
C GLU A 204 8.89 2.84 -1.52
N PHE A 205 9.34 3.23 -2.70
CA PHE A 205 10.58 3.94 -2.91
C PHE A 205 10.53 4.68 -4.23
N GLY A 206 11.25 5.79 -4.27
CA GLY A 206 11.34 6.65 -5.44
C GLY A 206 12.60 7.50 -5.39
N THR A 207 12.99 8.02 -6.54
CA THR A 207 14.05 9.02 -6.65
C THR A 207 13.74 10.00 -7.78
N LYS A 208 14.30 11.20 -7.70
CA LYS A 208 14.10 12.32 -8.64
C LYS A 208 15.43 12.70 -9.29
N GLY A 209 15.38 13.58 -10.28
CA GLY A 209 16.56 14.21 -10.88
C GLY A 209 17.17 13.43 -12.03
N ALA A 210 18.27 13.97 -12.57
CA ALA A 210 18.90 13.48 -13.79
C ALA A 210 19.40 12.03 -13.70
N ASN A 211 19.71 11.56 -12.49
CA ASN A 211 20.22 10.21 -12.22
C ASN A 211 19.11 9.20 -11.89
N LYS A 212 17.83 9.59 -11.99
CA LYS A 212 16.70 8.73 -11.60
C LYS A 212 16.81 7.31 -12.14
N GLN A 213 17.11 7.15 -13.44
CA GLN A 213 17.25 5.83 -14.05
C GLN A 213 18.39 5.00 -13.45
N SER A 214 19.57 5.58 -13.21
CA SER A 214 20.72 4.87 -12.66
C SER A 214 20.54 4.55 -11.18
N ASP A 215 19.90 5.44 -10.43
CA ASP A 215 19.61 5.25 -9.01
C ASP A 215 18.58 4.12 -8.82
N LEU A 216 17.54 4.08 -9.65
CA LEU A 216 16.57 2.97 -9.66
C LEU A 216 17.21 1.65 -10.04
N LEU A 217 18.13 1.66 -11.00
CA LEU A 217 18.90 0.45 -11.34
C LEU A 217 19.72 -0.04 -10.14
N ALA A 218 20.38 0.87 -9.42
CA ALA A 218 21.21 0.54 -8.28
C ALA A 218 20.38 -0.05 -7.13
N VAL A 219 19.32 0.64 -6.70
CA VAL A 219 18.49 0.18 -5.56
C VAL A 219 17.77 -1.14 -5.86
N THR A 220 17.23 -1.31 -7.07
CA THR A 220 16.57 -2.57 -7.43
C THR A 220 17.55 -3.74 -7.55
N THR A 221 18.78 -3.48 -8.03
CA THR A 221 19.86 -4.49 -8.00
C THR A 221 20.20 -4.88 -6.56
N THR A 222 20.25 -3.91 -5.64
CA THR A 222 20.45 -4.16 -4.21
C THR A 222 19.30 -4.99 -3.63
N LEU A 223 18.05 -4.63 -3.88
CA LEU A 223 16.87 -5.37 -3.39
C LEU A 223 16.81 -6.81 -3.91
N ILE A 224 17.18 -7.03 -5.18
CA ILE A 224 17.32 -8.37 -5.74
C ILE A 224 18.39 -9.17 -4.99
N SER A 225 19.54 -8.54 -4.70
CA SER A 225 20.64 -9.19 -3.98
C SER A 225 20.30 -9.54 -2.52
N THR A 226 19.41 -8.77 -1.87
CA THR A 226 18.95 -9.06 -0.51
C THR A 226 17.85 -10.12 -0.49
N GLY A 227 17.24 -10.43 -1.63
CA GLY A 227 16.14 -11.38 -1.77
C GLY A 227 14.78 -10.82 -1.34
N VAL A 228 14.66 -9.50 -1.17
CA VAL A 228 13.42 -8.84 -0.75
C VAL A 228 12.66 -8.35 -1.99
N PRO A 229 11.38 -8.73 -2.19
CA PRO A 229 10.56 -8.18 -3.26
C PRO A 229 10.25 -6.71 -2.99
N TRP A 230 9.85 -6.00 -4.05
CA TRP A 230 9.70 -4.56 -3.99
C TRP A 230 8.59 -4.03 -4.88
N MET A 231 8.05 -2.86 -4.52
CA MET A 231 7.09 -2.10 -5.32
C MET A 231 7.55 -0.64 -5.43
N TYR A 232 7.46 -0.09 -6.63
CA TYR A 232 7.96 1.25 -6.93
C TYR A 232 6.88 2.32 -6.75
N TRP A 233 7.26 3.48 -6.21
CA TRP A 233 6.42 4.67 -6.16
C TRP A 233 6.82 5.71 -7.22
N GLU A 234 5.96 6.04 -8.17
CA GLU A 234 4.79 5.26 -8.59
C GLU A 234 4.70 5.25 -10.11
N VAL A 235 3.93 4.30 -10.65
CA VAL A 235 3.62 4.27 -12.09
C VAL A 235 2.30 4.98 -12.32
N THR A 236 2.35 6.13 -13.00
CA THR A 236 1.16 6.95 -13.30
C THR A 236 1.20 7.56 -14.69
N LYS A 237 0.02 7.89 -15.23
CA LYS A 237 -0.12 8.53 -16.53
C LYS A 237 -0.70 9.95 -16.39
N PRO A 238 -0.01 10.99 -16.86
CA PRO A 238 1.36 10.99 -17.39
C PRO A 238 2.40 10.82 -16.28
N GLY A 239 3.57 10.30 -16.64
CA GLY A 239 4.72 10.29 -15.75
C GLY A 239 5.36 11.68 -15.64
N LYS A 240 6.40 11.81 -14.81
CA LYS A 240 7.05 13.09 -14.49
C LYS A 240 8.52 13.14 -14.89
N GLY A 241 9.03 12.15 -15.61
CA GLY A 241 10.42 12.10 -16.04
C GLY A 241 11.38 12.26 -14.86
N ALA A 242 12.31 13.21 -14.97
CA ALA A 242 13.26 13.54 -13.90
C ALA A 242 12.72 14.53 -12.86
N ALA A 243 11.56 15.15 -13.09
CA ALA A 243 11.04 16.21 -12.22
C ALA A 243 10.51 15.67 -10.89
N ASP A 244 10.01 14.43 -10.90
CA ASP A 244 9.37 13.82 -9.74
C ASP A 244 9.51 12.29 -9.74
N PHE A 245 8.93 11.61 -8.76
CA PHE A 245 9.01 10.16 -8.57
C PHE A 245 8.21 9.40 -9.63
N GLU A 246 7.10 9.93 -10.12
CA GLU A 246 6.21 9.23 -11.04
C GLU A 246 6.89 8.83 -12.35
N ILE A 247 6.60 7.62 -12.83
CA ILE A 247 7.10 7.08 -14.10
C ILE A 247 5.92 6.63 -14.94
N TRP A 248 5.99 6.88 -16.25
CA TRP A 248 5.12 6.22 -17.22
C TRP A 248 5.90 5.34 -18.20
N THR A 249 5.16 4.51 -18.95
CA THR A 249 5.72 3.45 -19.78
C THR A 249 6.56 3.92 -20.97
N ASP A 250 6.53 5.21 -21.26
CA ASP A 250 7.28 5.87 -22.33
C ASP A 250 8.57 6.56 -21.83
N GLU A 251 8.93 6.39 -20.55
CA GLU A 251 10.14 6.98 -19.95
C GLU A 251 11.32 5.98 -19.84
N PRO A 252 12.58 6.45 -19.86
CA PRO A 252 13.75 5.58 -19.70
C PRO A 252 13.74 4.76 -18.41
N SER A 253 13.27 5.34 -17.31
CA SER A 253 13.19 4.68 -16.00
C SER A 253 12.22 3.50 -15.99
N TRP A 254 11.18 3.50 -16.84
CA TRP A 254 10.27 2.36 -16.99
C TRP A 254 10.98 1.12 -17.52
N VAL A 255 11.86 1.28 -18.52
CA VAL A 255 12.63 0.16 -19.07
C VAL A 255 13.51 -0.49 -18.00
N THR A 256 14.11 0.33 -17.13
CA THR A 256 14.87 -0.16 -15.97
C THR A 256 13.99 -0.95 -15.02
N LEU A 257 12.87 -0.38 -14.56
CA LEU A 257 11.96 -1.05 -13.62
C LEU A 257 11.38 -2.34 -14.20
N GLN A 258 10.95 -2.34 -15.47
CA GLN A 258 10.48 -3.53 -16.16
C GLN A 258 11.56 -4.62 -16.20
N SER A 259 12.79 -4.26 -16.61
CA SER A 259 13.89 -5.23 -16.64
C SER A 259 14.23 -5.79 -15.26
N GLN A 260 14.22 -4.95 -14.23
CA GLN A 260 14.58 -5.35 -12.88
C GLN A 260 13.48 -6.19 -12.24
N SER A 261 12.21 -5.88 -12.49
CA SER A 261 11.07 -6.69 -12.06
C SER A 261 11.13 -8.12 -12.65
N LEU A 262 11.53 -8.25 -13.92
CA LEU A 262 11.76 -9.57 -14.54
C LEU A 262 12.92 -10.34 -13.91
N LYS A 263 13.98 -9.66 -13.46
CA LYS A 263 15.11 -10.27 -12.74
C LYS A 263 14.69 -10.68 -11.33
N THR A 264 14.02 -9.82 -10.57
CA THR A 264 13.48 -10.14 -9.24
C THR A 264 12.71 -11.45 -9.26
N ARG A 265 11.88 -11.68 -10.28
CA ARG A 265 11.13 -12.93 -10.46
C ARG A 265 11.99 -14.19 -10.57
N GLN A 266 13.21 -14.08 -11.09
CA GLN A 266 14.13 -15.20 -11.23
C GLN A 266 14.89 -15.51 -9.94
N HIS A 267 14.83 -14.62 -8.95
CA HIS A 267 15.47 -14.78 -7.65
C HIS A 267 14.45 -15.19 -6.60
N VAL A 268 14.67 -16.36 -5.98
CA VAL A 268 13.86 -16.81 -4.84
C VAL A 268 14.51 -16.27 -3.56
N GLY A 269 13.80 -15.39 -2.86
CA GLY A 269 14.23 -14.86 -1.56
C GLY A 269 14.06 -15.87 -0.42
N GLU A 270 14.82 -15.67 0.65
CA GLU A 270 14.83 -16.52 1.85
C GLU A 270 13.49 -16.55 2.60
N LEU A 271 12.68 -15.49 2.45
CA LEU A 271 11.43 -15.32 3.19
C LEU A 271 10.24 -16.10 2.59
N GLY A 272 10.39 -16.67 1.38
CA GLY A 272 9.38 -17.50 0.71
C GLY A 272 8.05 -16.79 0.39
N TRP A 273 7.50 -16.98 -0.80
CA TRP A 273 6.23 -16.34 -1.18
C TRP A 273 5.28 -17.31 -1.87
N PRO A 274 4.74 -18.31 -1.15
CA PRO A 274 3.94 -19.39 -1.74
C PRO A 274 2.66 -18.90 -2.43
N GLU A 275 2.07 -17.81 -1.95
CA GLU A 275 0.86 -17.18 -2.54
C GLU A 275 1.15 -16.60 -3.94
N ILE A 276 2.43 -16.41 -4.26
CA ILE A 276 2.91 -15.99 -5.58
C ILE A 276 3.83 -17.02 -6.27
N ALA A 277 4.13 -18.16 -5.64
CA ALA A 277 4.97 -19.22 -6.21
C ALA A 277 4.17 -20.18 -7.09
N GLY A 278 4.48 -20.22 -8.39
CA GLY A 278 3.84 -21.09 -9.39
C GLY A 278 4.01 -20.50 -10.80
N ASN A 279 3.88 -21.30 -11.86
CA ASN A 279 4.13 -20.96 -13.28
C ASN A 279 3.25 -19.82 -13.88
N ALA A 280 2.65 -18.97 -13.06
CA ALA A 280 1.93 -17.77 -13.44
C ALA A 280 2.86 -16.54 -13.29
N CYS A 281 3.14 -15.88 -14.41
CA CYS A 281 4.06 -14.75 -14.54
C CYS A 281 3.79 -13.60 -13.55
N LYS A 282 4.66 -13.37 -12.56
CA LYS A 282 4.50 -12.26 -11.61
C LYS A 282 5.67 -11.28 -11.65
N SER A 283 5.45 -10.13 -12.28
CA SER A 283 6.26 -8.92 -12.19
C SER A 283 5.57 -8.00 -11.19
N ILE A 284 6.32 -7.43 -10.26
CA ILE A 284 5.83 -6.45 -9.29
C ILE A 284 6.09 -5.08 -9.88
N MET A 285 5.02 -4.31 -10.13
CA MET A 285 5.06 -2.93 -10.60
C MET A 285 3.84 -2.23 -10.02
N GLY A 286 4.06 -1.46 -8.94
CA GLY A 286 3.04 -0.60 -8.37
C GLY A 286 2.62 0.46 -9.38
N GLY A 287 1.35 0.78 -9.43
CA GLY A 287 0.82 1.84 -10.27
C GLY A 287 -0.49 2.32 -9.70
N ASN A 288 -0.80 3.60 -9.87
CA ASN A 288 -2.06 4.17 -9.42
C ASN A 288 -2.73 4.87 -10.60
N GLU A 289 -4.01 4.60 -10.80
CA GLU A 289 -4.88 5.44 -11.60
C GLU A 289 -5.85 6.13 -10.62
N ASN A 290 -5.39 7.28 -10.13
CA ASN A 290 -6.07 8.34 -9.36
C ASN A 290 -6.88 7.90 -8.11
N GLU A 291 -6.35 8.32 -6.95
CA GLU A 291 -6.96 8.52 -5.63
C GLU A 291 -7.67 7.30 -5.00
N ALA A 292 -6.86 6.29 -4.66
CA ALA A 292 -6.51 5.86 -3.30
C ALA A 292 -5.25 5.01 -3.47
N THR A 293 -4.40 4.88 -2.47
CA THR A 293 -3.12 4.16 -2.57
C THR A 293 -3.40 2.68 -2.90
N PHE A 294 -3.35 2.34 -4.18
CA PHE A 294 -3.49 0.97 -4.69
C PHE A 294 -2.13 0.52 -5.19
N SER A 295 -1.56 -0.45 -4.50
CA SER A 295 -0.28 -1.05 -4.84
C SER A 295 -0.55 -2.30 -5.70
N LEU A 296 -0.31 -2.19 -7.02
CA LEU A 296 -0.55 -3.23 -8.03
C LEU A 296 0.59 -4.28 -8.10
N PHE A 297 0.26 -5.58 -8.12
CA PHE A 297 1.19 -6.68 -8.40
C PHE A 297 0.84 -7.36 -9.72
N GLY A 298 1.49 -7.02 -10.84
CA GLY A 298 1.43 -7.91 -12.00
C GLY A 298 1.76 -7.32 -13.38
N LYS A 299 1.61 -8.19 -14.37
CA LYS A 299 2.28 -8.25 -15.68
C LYS A 299 1.99 -7.06 -16.61
N TYR A 300 3.03 -6.40 -17.11
CA TYR A 300 2.97 -5.58 -18.34
C TYR A 300 3.48 -6.39 -19.54
N CYS A 301 2.58 -6.94 -20.34
CA CYS A 301 2.89 -7.39 -21.71
C CYS A 301 2.29 -6.38 -22.68
N GLY A 302 3.14 -5.67 -23.41
CA GLY A 302 2.73 -4.58 -24.28
C GLY A 302 1.70 -5.00 -25.34
N VAL A 303 0.61 -4.23 -25.41
CA VAL A 303 -0.22 -4.05 -26.60
C VAL A 303 -0.63 -2.57 -26.64
N PRO A 304 -0.46 -1.83 -27.75
CA PRO A 304 -0.88 -0.44 -27.85
C PRO A 304 -2.39 -0.36 -28.03
N GLY A 305 -3.08 0.37 -27.15
CA GLY A 305 -4.53 0.57 -27.26
C GLY A 305 -5.06 1.51 -26.20
N SER A 306 -5.64 2.61 -26.65
CA SER A 306 -6.21 3.71 -25.88
C SER A 306 -7.24 3.29 -24.83
N ALA A 307 -7.09 3.79 -23.60
CA ALA A 307 -8.20 4.11 -22.73
C ALA A 307 -7.82 5.33 -21.88
N SER A 308 -8.75 6.28 -21.76
CA SER A 308 -8.62 7.53 -21.02
C SER A 308 -9.82 7.68 -20.10
N TRP A 309 -9.72 7.52 -18.78
CA TRP A 309 -10.85 7.80 -17.88
C TRP A 309 -10.45 8.22 -16.45
N GLY A 310 -10.89 9.43 -16.09
CA GLY A 310 -11.38 10.00 -14.81
C GLY A 310 -10.88 9.55 -13.42
N SER A 311 -10.54 10.55 -12.59
CA SER A 311 -10.22 10.52 -11.15
C SER A 311 -11.45 10.42 -10.23
N PHE A 312 -11.35 9.68 -9.11
CA PHE A 312 -12.30 9.79 -7.98
C PHE A 312 -11.62 9.44 -6.64
N ASN A 313 -11.73 10.37 -5.70
CA ASN A 313 -11.17 10.33 -4.35
C ASN A 313 -12.04 9.49 -3.37
N PHE A 314 -11.41 8.86 -2.37
CA PHE A 314 -12.12 8.10 -1.32
C PHE A 314 -12.70 8.99 -0.21
N ASP A 315 -12.28 10.23 -0.15
CA ASP A 315 -12.47 11.10 1.00
C ASP A 315 -13.83 11.82 1.03
N ASP A 316 -14.62 11.70 -0.04
CA ASP A 316 -15.95 12.32 -0.17
C ASP A 316 -17.13 11.39 0.19
N LEU A 317 -16.87 10.28 0.89
CA LEU A 317 -17.92 9.32 1.25
C LEU A 317 -18.64 9.71 2.54
N PRO A 318 -19.98 9.77 2.53
CA PRO A 318 -20.72 9.90 3.77
C PRO A 318 -20.91 8.52 4.44
N TYR A 319 -20.61 8.48 5.74
CA TYR A 319 -20.55 7.27 6.55
C TYR A 319 -21.96 6.75 6.90
N PRO A 320 -22.18 5.42 6.94
CA PRO A 320 -23.41 4.88 7.50
C PRO A 320 -23.44 5.13 9.01
N THR A 321 -24.55 5.72 9.47
CA THR A 321 -24.92 5.86 10.89
C THR A 321 -25.29 4.53 11.50
#